data_AF-A0A817QRT3-F1
#
_entry.id   AF-A0A817QRT3-F1
#
_cell.length_a   1.000
_cell.length_b   1.000
_cell.length_c   1.000
_cell.angle_alpha   90.00
_cell.angle_beta   90.00
_cell.angle_gamma   90.00
#
_symmetry.space_group_name_H-M   'P 1'
#
loop_
_entity.id
_entity.type
_entity.pdbx_description
1 polymer ?
#
loop_
_entity_poly.entity_id
_entity_poly.type
_entity_poly.pdbx_seq_one_letter_code
_entity_poly.pdbx_strand_id
1 'polypeptide(L)'
;MLVQGILNFTVFIKTFIEFPLFGVKNKNMVDNLKPCVFDPIHNKDCPIFTIDYMLNQAENDSTERDLMLRYGGVINIKIHWNCDLDRSIKLCKPEYTFTRLDVPFREKSFSLGYNFRYTSNWKQNEEHFRTLTKAYGLRFIITISGNAGKFNFITLTLNIGSLIGIFGIATFVSDIIVFHASKRAGVYRNYVFEKVQLKTLLDGAKDQSKLHVEKNENQLLNDASNTDI
;
A
#
# COMPACT_ATOMS: atom_id res chain seq x y z
N MET A 1 21.58 -13.20 -39.44
CA MET A 1 21.11 -11.90 -39.98
C MET A 1 20.67 -11.06 -38.80
N LEU A 2 21.33 -9.93 -38.54
CA LEU A 2 20.90 -8.96 -37.53
C LEU A 2 19.96 -7.97 -38.21
N VAL A 3 18.85 -7.61 -37.56
CA VAL A 3 17.91 -6.62 -38.10
C VAL A 3 18.51 -5.22 -37.89
N GLN A 4 18.83 -4.54 -38.99
CA GLN A 4 19.35 -3.18 -38.93
C GLN A 4 18.23 -2.19 -38.57
N GLY A 5 18.57 -1.13 -37.82
CA GLY A 5 17.64 -0.05 -37.50
C GLY A 5 16.58 -0.36 -36.44
N ILE A 6 16.72 -1.47 -35.69
CA ILE A 6 15.75 -1.89 -34.67
C ILE A 6 15.53 -0.84 -33.57
N LEU A 7 16.53 -0.01 -33.29
CA LEU A 7 16.46 1.09 -32.32
C LEU A 7 15.42 2.17 -32.71
N ASN A 8 15.16 2.34 -34.01
CA ASN A 8 14.19 3.29 -34.54
C ASN A 8 12.75 2.72 -34.58
N PHE A 9 12.55 1.46 -34.20
CA PHE A 9 11.22 0.89 -34.15
C PHE A 9 10.44 1.52 -33.00
N THR A 10 9.14 1.67 -33.21
CA THR A 10 8.22 2.24 -32.23
C THR A 10 7.26 1.17 -31.71
N VAL A 11 6.94 1.26 -30.43
CA VAL A 11 5.97 0.41 -29.75
C VAL A 11 4.84 1.29 -29.26
N PHE A 12 3.64 1.05 -29.77
CA PHE A 12 2.42 1.69 -29.31
C PHE A 12 1.76 0.85 -28.23
N ILE A 13 1.62 1.42 -27.03
CA ILE A 13 1.05 0.73 -25.87
C ILE A 13 -0.36 1.26 -25.61
N LYS A 14 -1.38 0.42 -25.81
CA LYS A 14 -2.77 0.77 -25.54
C LYS A 14 -3.24 0.12 -24.24
N THR A 15 -3.63 0.91 -23.24
CA THR A 15 -4.12 0.39 -21.96
C THR A 15 -5.51 0.91 -21.63
N PHE A 16 -6.30 0.01 -21.05
CA PHE A 16 -7.61 0.28 -20.48
C PHE A 16 -7.60 -0.24 -19.05
N ILE A 17 -8.01 0.60 -18.10
CA ILE A 17 -8.07 0.26 -16.69
C ILE A 17 -9.48 0.49 -16.16
N GLU A 18 -9.84 -0.29 -15.15
CA GLU A 18 -11.08 -0.15 -14.42
C GLU A 18 -10.78 -0.31 -12.92
N PHE A 19 -11.30 0.61 -12.12
CA PHE A 19 -11.34 0.49 -10.67
C PHE A 19 -12.73 -0.01 -10.27
N PRO A 20 -12.95 -1.33 -10.17
CA PRO A 20 -14.29 -1.91 -10.04
C PRO A 20 -15.00 -1.47 -8.75
N LEU A 21 -14.25 -1.28 -7.66
CA LEU A 21 -14.79 -0.79 -6.39
C LEU A 21 -15.49 0.57 -6.53
N PHE A 22 -15.03 1.41 -7.45
CA PHE A 22 -15.56 2.75 -7.67
C PHE A 22 -16.36 2.88 -8.98
N GLY A 23 -16.38 1.83 -9.82
CA GLY A 23 -17.02 1.83 -11.14
C GLY A 23 -16.38 2.80 -12.15
N VAL A 24 -15.10 3.18 -11.95
CA VAL A 24 -14.41 4.17 -12.78
C VAL A 24 -13.55 3.48 -13.82
N LYS A 25 -13.74 3.83 -15.09
CA LYS A 25 -12.94 3.35 -16.22
C LYS A 25 -12.07 4.48 -16.76
N ASN A 26 -10.84 4.16 -17.14
CA ASN A 26 -9.92 5.11 -17.77
C ASN A 26 -9.06 4.42 -18.83
N LYS A 27 -8.44 5.22 -19.70
CA LYS A 27 -7.53 4.77 -20.75
C LYS A 27 -6.34 5.73 -20.84
N ASN A 28 -5.20 5.24 -21.31
CA ASN A 28 -4.01 6.10 -21.48
C ASN A 28 -4.10 7.08 -22.65
N MET A 29 -5.08 6.89 -23.54
CA MET A 29 -5.17 7.62 -24.80
C MET A 29 -6.10 8.83 -24.70
N VAL A 30 -5.63 9.98 -25.19
CA VAL A 30 -6.48 11.15 -25.45
C VAL A 30 -7.30 10.89 -26.72
N ASP A 31 -8.55 11.35 -26.77
CA ASP A 31 -9.50 11.03 -27.86
C ASP A 31 -9.02 11.44 -29.28
N ASN A 32 -8.04 12.34 -29.40
CA ASN A 32 -7.46 12.80 -30.66
C ASN A 32 -5.92 12.66 -30.68
N LEU A 33 -5.41 11.43 -30.74
CA LEU A 33 -3.97 11.19 -30.76
C LEU A 33 -3.38 11.60 -32.12
N LYS A 34 -2.62 12.71 -32.12
CA LYS A 34 -1.72 13.05 -33.25
C LYS A 34 -0.52 12.10 -33.25
N PRO A 35 0.16 11.91 -34.39
CA PRO A 35 1.43 11.19 -34.42
C PRO A 35 2.40 11.85 -33.42
N CYS A 36 2.83 11.10 -32.42
CA CYS A 36 3.73 11.58 -31.37
C CYS A 36 4.75 10.48 -31.04
N VAL A 37 5.84 10.88 -30.41
CA VAL A 37 6.79 9.98 -29.75
C VAL A 37 6.91 10.45 -28.31
N PHE A 38 6.93 9.50 -27.39
CA PHE A 38 7.08 9.76 -25.97
C PHE A 38 8.37 10.52 -25.70
N ASP A 39 8.24 11.59 -24.94
CA ASP A 39 9.35 12.35 -24.41
C ASP A 39 9.00 12.77 -22.98
N PRO A 40 9.89 12.55 -21.99
CA PRO A 40 9.59 12.82 -20.59
C PRO A 40 9.32 14.31 -20.29
N ILE A 41 9.78 15.22 -21.15
CA ILE A 41 9.66 16.68 -20.98
C ILE A 41 8.55 17.23 -21.90
N HIS A 42 8.62 16.92 -23.20
CA HIS A 42 7.76 17.53 -24.20
C HIS A 42 6.43 16.80 -24.40
N ASN A 43 6.42 15.47 -24.33
CA ASN A 43 5.29 14.62 -24.72
C ASN A 43 5.05 13.46 -23.75
N LYS A 44 4.94 13.76 -22.45
CA LYS A 44 4.80 12.75 -21.38
C LYS A 44 3.54 11.87 -21.50
N ASP A 45 2.50 12.38 -22.17
CA ASP A 45 1.24 11.65 -22.34
C ASP A 45 1.22 10.74 -23.58
N CYS A 46 2.28 10.72 -24.39
CA CYS A 46 2.30 9.97 -25.64
C CYS A 46 2.57 8.47 -25.39
N PRO A 47 1.70 7.55 -25.83
CA PRO A 47 1.87 6.11 -25.59
C PRO A 47 2.76 5.38 -26.62
N ILE A 48 3.56 6.11 -27.40
CA ILE A 48 4.40 5.57 -28.49
C ILE A 48 5.87 5.71 -28.07
N PHE A 49 6.56 4.60 -27.87
CA PHE A 49 7.94 4.58 -27.37
C PHE A 49 8.90 4.02 -28.41
N THR A 50 10.09 4.60 -28.55
CA THR A 50 11.15 4.00 -29.36
C THR A 50 11.85 2.89 -28.59
N ILE A 51 12.33 1.87 -29.30
CA ILE A 51 13.12 0.79 -28.69
C ILE A 51 14.38 1.35 -28.04
N ASP A 52 15.02 2.34 -28.67
CA ASP A 52 16.16 3.06 -28.11
C ASP A 52 15.86 3.69 -26.74
N TYR A 53 14.77 4.44 -26.63
CA TYR A 53 14.38 5.06 -25.36
C TYR A 53 14.15 4.00 -24.27
N MET A 54 13.41 2.93 -24.59
CA MET A 54 13.13 1.87 -23.61
C MET A 54 14.40 1.15 -23.14
N LEU A 55 15.34 0.89 -24.04
CA LEU A 55 16.62 0.26 -23.70
C LEU A 55 17.50 1.18 -22.85
N ASN A 56 17.60 2.47 -23.21
CA ASN A 56 18.37 3.47 -22.47
C ASN A 56 17.80 3.67 -21.05
N GLN A 57 16.49 3.53 -20.86
CA GLN A 57 15.86 3.58 -19.53
C GLN A 57 16.06 2.27 -18.74
N ALA A 58 16.10 1.12 -19.41
CA ALA A 58 16.21 -0.18 -18.75
C ALA A 58 17.65 -0.55 -18.37
N GLU A 59 18.65 -0.08 -19.11
CA GLU A 59 20.07 -0.37 -18.91
C GLU A 59 20.94 0.83 -19.30
N ASN A 60 21.79 1.27 -18.37
CA ASN A 60 22.65 2.44 -18.54
C ASN A 60 23.93 2.12 -19.32
N ASP A 61 24.44 0.89 -19.24
CA ASP A 61 25.66 0.47 -19.94
C ASP A 61 25.39 0.20 -21.43
N SER A 62 26.10 0.91 -22.31
CA SER A 62 25.99 0.77 -23.76
C SER A 62 26.42 -0.61 -24.27
N THR A 63 27.38 -1.25 -23.62
CA THR A 63 27.88 -2.57 -23.96
C THR A 63 26.81 -3.63 -23.69
N GLU A 64 26.17 -3.54 -22.52
CA GLU A 64 25.06 -4.43 -22.18
C GLU A 64 23.88 -4.27 -23.15
N ARG A 65 23.55 -3.04 -23.55
CA ARG A 65 22.52 -2.80 -24.57
C ARG A 65 22.85 -3.43 -25.91
N ASP A 66 24.09 -3.33 -26.40
CA ASP A 66 24.50 -3.99 -27.66
C ASP A 66 24.38 -5.52 -27.55
N LEU A 67 24.81 -6.09 -26.41
CA LEU A 67 24.67 -7.52 -26.14
C LEU A 67 23.20 -7.95 -26.08
N MET A 68 22.30 -7.15 -25.51
CA MET A 68 20.86 -7.40 -25.52
C MET A 68 20.29 -7.41 -26.94
N LEU A 69 20.76 -6.53 -27.83
CA LEU A 69 20.34 -6.53 -29.24
C LEU A 69 20.85 -7.77 -30.00
N ARG A 70 22.03 -8.28 -29.64
CA ARG A 70 22.65 -9.42 -30.33
C ARG A 70 22.17 -10.79 -29.82
N TYR A 71 22.05 -10.94 -28.50
CA TYR A 71 21.74 -12.20 -27.82
C TYR A 71 20.33 -12.24 -27.22
N GLY A 72 19.58 -11.14 -27.32
CA GLY A 72 18.26 -10.98 -26.74
C GLY A 72 18.31 -10.53 -25.27
N GLY A 73 17.18 -10.09 -24.77
CA GLY A 73 17.03 -9.61 -23.39
C GLY A 73 15.56 -9.55 -23.00
N VAL A 74 15.27 -9.37 -21.71
CA VAL A 74 13.90 -9.30 -21.19
C VAL A 74 13.71 -7.96 -20.49
N ILE A 75 12.76 -7.17 -20.97
CA ILE A 75 12.47 -5.83 -20.47
C ILE A 75 11.07 -5.83 -19.88
N ASN A 76 10.94 -5.39 -18.63
CA ASN A 76 9.66 -5.07 -18.02
C ASN A 76 9.27 -3.64 -18.33
N ILE A 77 8.08 -3.46 -18.88
CA ILE A 77 7.40 -2.18 -19.02
C ILE A 77 6.37 -2.11 -17.90
N LYS A 78 6.69 -1.37 -16.85
CA LYS A 78 5.78 -1.13 -15.72
C LYS A 78 4.94 0.09 -16.02
N ILE A 79 3.62 -0.07 -15.91
CA ILE A 79 2.64 1.00 -16.10
C ILE A 79 1.91 1.15 -14.77
N HIS A 80 2.22 2.21 -14.04
CA HIS A 80 1.62 2.48 -12.74
C HIS A 80 0.54 3.55 -12.84
N TRP A 81 -0.61 3.30 -12.22
CA TRP A 81 -1.74 4.23 -12.15
C TRP A 81 -1.99 4.61 -10.70
N ASN A 82 -1.53 5.78 -10.28
CA ASN A 82 -1.83 6.31 -8.96
C ASN A 82 -2.87 7.43 -9.10
N CYS A 83 -4.12 7.13 -8.77
CA CYS A 83 -5.24 8.00 -9.10
C CYS A 83 -6.02 8.44 -7.86
N ASP A 84 -6.04 9.75 -7.66
CA ASP A 84 -6.96 10.41 -6.74
C ASP A 84 -8.28 10.67 -7.48
N LEU A 85 -9.29 9.85 -7.18
CA LEU A 85 -10.63 9.90 -7.78
C LEU A 85 -11.52 11.01 -7.20
N ASP A 86 -11.06 11.73 -6.18
CA ASP A 86 -11.73 12.94 -5.69
C ASP A 86 -11.48 14.12 -6.63
N ARG A 87 -10.40 14.04 -7.42
CA ARG A 87 -10.08 14.97 -8.50
C ARG A 87 -10.66 14.52 -9.84
N SER A 88 -10.42 15.32 -10.87
CA SER A 88 -10.80 14.95 -12.23
C SER A 88 -10.07 13.70 -12.70
N ILE A 89 -10.82 12.74 -13.27
CA ILE A 89 -10.28 11.52 -13.90
C ILE A 89 -9.25 11.83 -15.01
N LYS A 90 -9.28 13.03 -15.60
CA LYS A 90 -8.30 13.46 -16.61
C LYS A 90 -6.87 13.64 -16.05
N LEU A 91 -6.74 13.81 -14.74
CA LEU A 91 -5.45 13.91 -14.04
C LEU A 91 -4.86 12.53 -13.70
N CYS A 92 -5.70 11.50 -13.67
CA CYS A 92 -5.28 10.11 -13.53
C CYS A 92 -4.60 9.67 -14.84
N LYS A 93 -3.28 9.65 -14.83
CA LYS A 93 -2.45 9.31 -15.99
C LYS A 93 -1.48 8.19 -15.63
N PRO A 94 -1.05 7.36 -16.61
CA PRO A 94 -0.09 6.31 -16.35
C PRO A 94 1.31 6.87 -16.20
N GLU A 95 2.08 6.26 -15.31
CA GLU A 95 3.52 6.44 -15.21
C GLU A 95 4.22 5.20 -15.79
N TYR A 96 5.14 5.44 -16.72
CA TYR A 96 5.88 4.39 -17.41
C TYR A 96 7.27 4.23 -16.81
N THR A 97 7.68 3.00 -16.54
CA THR A 97 9.03 2.67 -16.10
C THR A 97 9.53 1.44 -16.84
N PHE A 98 10.78 1.48 -17.29
CA PHE A 98 11.41 0.41 -18.03
C PHE A 98 12.52 -0.18 -17.20
N THR A 99 12.53 -1.50 -17.00
CA THR A 99 13.57 -2.18 -16.22
C THR A 99 13.95 -3.48 -16.88
N ARG A 100 15.24 -3.80 -16.91
CA ARG A 100 15.71 -5.13 -17.31
C ARG A 100 15.31 -6.20 -16.28
N LEU A 101 14.88 -7.38 -16.74
CA LEU A 101 14.50 -8.52 -15.89
C LEU A 101 15.45 -9.71 -15.99
N ASP A 102 16.15 -9.87 -17.11
CA ASP A 102 17.14 -10.92 -17.28
C ASP A 102 18.46 -10.59 -16.58
N VAL A 103 19.26 -11.62 -16.31
CA VAL A 103 20.58 -11.48 -15.70
C VAL A 103 21.51 -10.75 -16.67
N PRO A 104 22.22 -9.68 -16.24
CA PRO A 104 23.21 -8.97 -17.05
C PRO A 104 24.30 -9.88 -17.63
N PHE A 105 24.83 -9.54 -18.81
CA PHE A 105 25.84 -10.35 -19.49
C PHE A 105 27.20 -10.36 -18.79
N ARG A 106 27.50 -9.31 -18.03
CA ARG A 106 28.66 -9.25 -17.12
C ARG A 106 28.64 -10.30 -15.99
N GLU A 107 27.48 -10.89 -15.69
CA GLU A 107 27.33 -11.88 -14.63
C GLU A 107 27.43 -13.31 -15.17
N LYS A 108 27.95 -14.24 -14.35
CA LYS A 108 28.06 -15.65 -14.75
C LYS A 108 26.69 -16.32 -14.65
N SER A 109 26.17 -16.77 -15.79
CA SER A 109 24.93 -17.55 -15.88
C SER A 109 25.09 -18.69 -16.87
N PHE A 110 24.35 -19.78 -16.65
CA PHE A 110 24.26 -20.92 -17.57
C PHE A 110 23.60 -20.53 -18.90
N SER A 111 22.69 -19.55 -18.88
CA SER A 111 22.00 -19.04 -20.05
C SER A 111 21.96 -17.52 -19.99
N LEU A 112 22.53 -16.88 -21.00
CA LEU A 112 22.54 -15.43 -21.16
C LEU A 112 21.62 -15.01 -22.31
N GLY A 113 20.95 -13.87 -22.13
CA GLY A 113 20.02 -13.31 -23.09
C GLY A 113 18.70 -14.08 -23.23
N TYR A 114 17.99 -13.83 -24.33
CA TYR A 114 16.68 -14.44 -24.61
C TYR A 114 16.62 -14.97 -26.04
N ASN A 115 16.32 -16.27 -26.18
CA ASN A 115 16.19 -16.93 -27.46
C ASN A 115 15.12 -18.02 -27.44
N PHE A 116 14.52 -18.28 -28.60
CA PHE A 116 13.58 -19.38 -28.80
C PHE A 116 13.77 -20.01 -30.19
N ARG A 117 13.31 -21.25 -30.34
CA ARG A 117 13.32 -21.97 -31.62
C ARG A 117 11.89 -22.23 -32.05
N TYR A 118 11.61 -22.03 -33.34
CA TYR A 118 10.35 -22.38 -33.95
C TYR A 118 10.59 -23.04 -35.31
N THR A 119 9.60 -23.79 -35.78
CA THR A 119 9.68 -24.54 -37.03
C THR A 119 8.63 -24.02 -38.01
N SER A 120 9.05 -23.76 -39.25
CA SER A 120 8.13 -23.64 -40.38
C SER A 120 8.09 -24.96 -41.14
N ASN A 121 6.94 -25.63 -41.13
CA ASN A 121 6.76 -26.92 -41.79
C ASN A 121 6.15 -26.67 -43.17
N TRP A 122 6.69 -27.31 -44.20
CA TRP A 122 6.20 -27.18 -45.57
C TRP A 122 6.37 -28.52 -46.31
N LYS A 123 5.64 -28.68 -47.41
CA LYS A 123 5.58 -29.93 -48.18
C LYS A 123 5.95 -29.65 -49.63
N GLN A 124 6.79 -30.49 -50.21
CA GLN A 124 7.17 -30.42 -51.62
C GLN A 124 7.24 -31.84 -52.18
N ASN A 125 6.54 -32.09 -53.29
CA ASN A 125 6.50 -33.39 -53.96
C ASN A 125 6.21 -34.57 -53.02
N GLU A 126 5.14 -34.47 -52.23
CA GLU A 126 4.71 -35.47 -51.24
C GLU A 126 5.63 -35.68 -50.02
N GLU A 127 6.83 -35.09 -50.02
CA GLU A 127 7.79 -35.16 -48.93
C GLU A 127 7.65 -33.99 -47.95
N HIS A 128 7.78 -34.29 -46.65
CA HIS A 128 7.62 -33.33 -45.56
C HIS A 128 8.95 -32.71 -45.18
N PHE A 129 9.06 -31.38 -45.31
CA PHE A 129 10.23 -30.61 -44.93
C PHE A 129 9.92 -29.69 -43.74
N ARG A 130 10.99 -29.35 -43.00
CA ARG A 130 10.92 -28.35 -41.93
C ARG A 130 12.13 -27.43 -41.97
N THR A 131 11.88 -26.14 -41.77
CA THR A 131 12.91 -25.14 -41.53
C THR A 131 12.88 -24.80 -40.04
N LEU A 132 13.92 -25.18 -39.31
CA LEU A 132 14.10 -24.84 -37.90
C LEU A 132 14.83 -23.49 -37.78
N THR A 133 14.17 -22.50 -37.19
CA THR A 133 14.73 -21.17 -36.99
C THR A 133 14.97 -20.92 -35.50
N LYS A 134 16.18 -20.49 -35.14
CA LYS A 134 16.50 -19.98 -33.80
C LYS A 134 16.51 -18.45 -33.85
N ALA A 135 15.62 -17.82 -33.09
CA ALA A 135 15.49 -16.37 -33.00
C ALA A 135 16.04 -15.86 -31.66
N TYR A 136 16.75 -14.74 -31.72
CA TYR A 136 17.20 -13.95 -30.59
C TYR A 136 16.51 -12.59 -30.67
N GLY A 137 16.08 -12.05 -29.54
CA GLY A 137 15.41 -10.76 -29.54
C GLY A 137 15.01 -10.28 -28.16
N LEU A 138 14.42 -9.09 -28.13
CA LEU A 138 13.91 -8.48 -26.92
C LEU A 138 12.50 -9.02 -26.63
N ARG A 139 12.27 -9.44 -25.38
CA ARG A 139 10.94 -9.76 -24.87
C ARG A 139 10.47 -8.63 -23.97
N PHE A 140 9.39 -7.97 -24.38
CA PHE A 140 8.71 -6.99 -23.54
C PHE A 140 7.64 -7.68 -22.69
N ILE A 141 7.73 -7.52 -21.37
CA ILE A 141 6.70 -7.94 -20.42
C ILE A 141 6.01 -6.68 -19.92
N ILE A 142 4.70 -6.55 -20.12
CA ILE A 142 3.94 -5.37 -19.67
C ILE A 142 3.28 -5.70 -18.34
N THR A 143 3.65 -4.98 -17.29
CA THR A 143 3.06 -5.11 -15.96
C THR A 143 2.26 -3.86 -15.64
N ILE A 144 0.95 -4.01 -15.45
CA ILE A 144 0.06 -2.90 -15.10
C ILE A 144 -0.29 -3.02 -13.62
N SER A 145 -0.11 -1.93 -12.89
CA SER A 145 -0.48 -1.81 -11.47
C SER A 145 -1.17 -0.48 -11.23
N GLY A 146 -2.01 -0.40 -10.22
CA GLY A 146 -2.63 0.87 -9.89
C GLY A 146 -3.34 0.86 -8.55
N ASN A 147 -3.32 2.02 -7.92
CA ASN A 147 -4.04 2.34 -6.70
C ASN A 147 -4.97 3.51 -6.99
N ALA A 148 -6.22 3.39 -6.54
CA ALA A 148 -7.17 4.48 -6.59
C ALA A 148 -7.66 4.83 -5.19
N GLY A 149 -7.59 6.10 -4.84
CA GLY A 149 -8.20 6.65 -3.64
C GLY A 149 -9.48 7.40 -4.01
N LYS A 150 -10.53 7.24 -3.20
CA LYS A 150 -11.73 8.07 -3.25
C LYS A 150 -12.18 8.34 -1.82
N PHE A 151 -12.65 9.55 -1.56
CA PHE A 151 -13.15 9.98 -0.28
C PHE A 151 -14.28 9.06 0.19
N ASN A 152 -14.13 8.53 1.41
CA ASN A 152 -15.13 7.71 2.07
C ASN A 152 -15.40 8.28 3.47
N PHE A 153 -16.64 8.72 3.69
CA PHE A 153 -17.07 9.30 4.96
C PHE A 153 -16.91 8.32 6.14
N ILE A 154 -17.17 7.03 5.92
CA ILE A 154 -17.04 6.00 6.96
C ILE A 154 -15.58 5.90 7.42
N THR A 155 -14.64 5.85 6.48
CA THR A 155 -13.19 5.82 6.78
C THR A 155 -12.75 7.09 7.50
N LEU A 156 -13.27 8.25 7.10
CA LEU A 156 -12.98 9.51 7.79
C LEU A 156 -13.42 9.46 9.27
N THR A 157 -14.67 9.06 9.55
CA THR A 157 -15.18 8.99 10.92
C THR A 157 -14.40 7.97 11.77
N LEU A 158 -14.03 6.82 11.20
CA LEU A 158 -13.19 5.83 11.89
C LEU A 158 -11.81 6.41 12.25
N ASN A 159 -11.17 7.12 11.33
CA ASN A 159 -9.87 7.75 11.57
C ASN A 159 -9.96 8.86 12.63
N ILE A 160 -11.04 9.66 12.64
CA ILE A 160 -11.29 10.66 13.68
C ILE A 160 -11.51 9.97 15.04
N GLY A 161 -12.29 8.89 15.09
CA GLY A 161 -12.49 8.11 16.31
C GLY A 161 -11.18 7.54 16.87
N SER A 162 -10.32 7.00 16.00
CA SER A 162 -8.98 6.52 16.37
C SER A 162 -8.09 7.65 16.91
N LEU A 163 -8.11 8.82 16.26
CA LEU A 163 -7.37 10.00 16.70
C LEU A 163 -7.81 10.45 18.10
N ILE A 164 -9.13 10.47 18.36
CA ILE A 164 -9.68 10.80 19.68
C ILE A 164 -9.23 9.77 20.73
N GLY A 165 -9.23 8.48 20.40
CA GLY A 165 -8.75 7.42 21.28
C GLY A 165 -7.28 7.57 21.70
N ILE A 166 -6.41 8.01 20.78
CA ILE A 166 -4.98 8.25 21.06
C ILE A 166 -4.78 9.33 22.13
N PHE A 167 -5.63 10.36 22.20
CA PHE A 167 -5.53 11.38 23.23
C PHE A 167 -5.72 10.83 24.65
N GLY A 168 -6.52 9.77 24.84
CA GLY A 168 -6.66 9.11 26.15
C GLY A 168 -5.38 8.41 26.62
N ILE A 169 -4.58 7.88 25.69
CA ILE A 169 -3.26 7.31 26.01
C ILE A 169 -2.28 8.44 26.37
N ALA A 170 -2.33 9.56 25.64
CA ALA A 170 -1.46 10.70 25.92
C ALA A 170 -1.68 11.28 27.31
N THR A 171 -2.94 11.40 27.77
CA THR A 171 -3.24 11.84 29.14
C THR A 171 -2.73 10.84 30.18
N PHE A 172 -2.93 9.54 29.94
CA PHE A 172 -2.44 8.49 30.84
C PHE A 172 -0.91 8.51 30.99
N VAL A 173 -0.18 8.65 29.89
CA VAL A 173 1.29 8.77 29.91
C VAL A 173 1.73 10.07 30.60
N SER A 174 1.01 11.17 30.35
CA SER A 174 1.27 12.45 31.01
C SER A 174 1.12 12.34 32.53
N ASP A 175 0.08 11.65 33.00
CA ASP A 175 -0.13 11.39 34.42
C ASP A 175 1.02 10.55 35.02
N ILE A 176 1.45 9.48 34.35
CA ILE A 176 2.60 8.67 34.80
C ILE A 176 3.86 9.54 34.96
N ILE A 177 4.14 10.41 33.99
CA ILE A 177 5.30 11.31 34.03
C ILE A 177 5.21 12.26 35.22
N VAL A 178 4.04 12.87 35.45
CA VAL A 178 3.84 13.80 36.58
C VAL A 178 3.95 13.06 37.91
N PHE A 179 3.43 11.84 38.02
CA PHE A 179 3.48 11.05 39.26
C PHE A 179 4.88 10.52 39.60
N HIS A 180 5.72 10.19 38.61
CA HIS A 180 6.97 9.49 38.86
C HIS A 180 8.24 10.30 38.55
N ALA A 181 8.19 11.25 37.62
CA ALA A 181 9.38 11.96 37.13
C ALA A 181 9.42 13.45 37.51
N SER A 182 8.32 14.02 38.05
CA SER A 182 8.28 15.44 38.44
C SER A 182 8.91 15.69 39.81
N LYS A 183 9.70 16.76 39.94
CA LYS A 183 10.30 17.21 41.22
C LYS A 183 9.26 17.51 42.31
N ARG A 184 8.01 17.82 41.91
CA ARG A 184 6.88 18.06 42.83
C ARG A 184 5.83 16.94 42.80
N ALA A 185 6.21 15.73 42.36
CA ALA A 185 5.32 14.57 42.25
C ALA A 185 4.52 14.29 43.54
N GLY A 186 5.15 14.45 44.71
CA GLY A 186 4.48 14.25 46.01
C GLY A 186 3.32 15.22 46.28
N VAL A 187 3.40 16.46 45.78
CA VAL A 187 2.33 17.46 45.93
C VAL A 187 1.16 17.11 45.01
N TYR A 188 1.43 16.76 43.76
CA TYR A 188 0.41 16.31 42.81
C TYR A 188 -0.31 15.04 43.29
N ARG A 189 0.44 14.07 43.85
CA ARG A 189 -0.11 12.84 44.41
C ARG A 189 -1.08 13.08 45.57
N ASN A 190 -0.84 14.09 46.40
CA ASN A 190 -1.72 14.40 47.52
C ASN A 190 -2.97 15.20 47.10
N TYR A 191 -2.92 15.90 45.96
CA TYR A 191 -4.08 16.61 45.42
C TYR A 191 -5.01 15.69 44.63
N VAL A 192 -4.43 14.72 43.89
CA VAL A 192 -5.20 13.79 43.04
C VAL A 192 -5.71 12.58 43.82
N PHE A 193 -4.95 12.03 44.78
CA PHE A 193 -5.39 10.88 45.56
C PHE A 193 -5.92 11.31 46.93
N GLU A 194 -7.20 11.06 47.17
CA GLU A 194 -7.80 11.16 48.50
C GLU A 194 -7.47 9.89 49.31
N LYS A 195 -6.74 10.06 50.43
CA LYS A 195 -6.31 8.94 51.26
C LYS A 195 -7.41 8.62 52.28
N VAL A 196 -8.20 7.58 52.02
CA VAL A 196 -9.16 7.07 52.99
C VAL A 196 -8.49 6.01 53.87
N GLN A 197 -8.57 6.16 55.19
CA GLN A 197 -8.08 5.16 56.13
C GLN A 197 -9.14 4.07 56.34
N LEU A 198 -8.78 2.82 56.08
CA LEU A 198 -9.67 1.67 56.28
C LEU A 198 -10.15 1.51 57.73
N LYS A 199 -9.41 2.03 58.72
CA LYS A 199 -9.84 2.05 60.12
C LYS A 199 -11.08 2.91 60.33
N THR A 200 -11.17 4.11 59.75
CA THR A 200 -12.37 4.95 59.86
C THR A 200 -13.57 4.40 59.09
N LEU A 201 -13.35 3.66 57.99
CA LEU A 201 -14.44 2.94 57.31
C LEU A 201 -14.91 1.72 58.13
N LEU A 202 -13.99 0.98 58.75
CA LEU A 202 -14.33 -0.17 59.60
C LEU A 202 -14.93 0.27 60.95
N ASP A 203 -14.46 1.38 61.52
CA ASP A 203 -15.00 1.97 62.74
C ASP A 203 -16.37 2.58 62.45
N GLY A 204 -16.56 3.28 61.31
CA GLY A 204 -17.88 3.75 60.86
C GLY A 204 -18.86 2.61 60.55
N ALA A 205 -18.40 1.51 59.96
CA ALA A 205 -19.22 0.31 59.74
C ALA A 205 -19.54 -0.45 61.04
N LYS A 206 -18.62 -0.45 62.03
CA LYS A 206 -18.86 -0.99 63.38
C LYS A 206 -19.80 -0.11 64.21
N ASP A 207 -19.75 1.20 64.02
CA ASP A 207 -20.63 2.14 64.69
C ASP A 207 -22.06 2.06 64.12
N GLN A 208 -22.18 1.90 62.79
CA GLN A 208 -23.46 1.60 62.14
C GLN A 208 -24.06 0.26 62.56
N SER A 209 -23.24 -0.79 62.75
CA SER A 209 -23.75 -2.08 63.21
C SER A 209 -24.15 -2.07 64.70
N LYS A 210 -23.43 -1.35 65.56
CA LYS A 210 -23.84 -1.11 66.96
C LYS A 210 -25.15 -0.33 67.06
N LEU A 211 -25.31 0.73 66.25
CA LEU A 211 -26.53 1.53 66.25
C LEU A 211 -27.74 0.73 65.72
N HIS A 212 -27.53 -0.22 64.81
CA HIS A 212 -28.60 -1.11 64.34
C HIS A 212 -29.01 -2.16 65.39
N VAL A 213 -28.05 -2.67 66.18
CA VAL A 213 -28.32 -3.60 67.29
C VAL A 213 -29.05 -2.89 68.44
N GLU A 214 -28.61 -1.70 68.83
CA GLU A 214 -29.21 -0.90 69.92
C GLU A 214 -30.63 -0.42 69.57
N LYS A 215 -30.91 -0.18 68.27
CA LYS A 215 -32.26 0.16 67.81
C LYS A 215 -33.22 -1.05 67.88
N ASN A 216 -32.72 -2.26 67.62
CA ASN A 216 -33.51 -3.49 67.72
C ASN A 216 -33.79 -3.90 69.17
N GLU A 217 -32.84 -3.71 70.11
CA GLU A 217 -33.08 -3.96 71.54
C GLU A 217 -34.13 -2.99 72.13
N ASN A 218 -34.06 -1.70 71.78
CA ASN A 218 -35.06 -0.72 72.22
C ASN A 218 -36.46 -0.96 71.64
N GLN A 219 -36.55 -1.59 70.46
CA GLN A 219 -37.82 -1.96 69.84
C GLN A 219 -38.43 -3.19 70.54
N LEU A 220 -37.61 -4.18 70.91
CA LEU A 220 -38.04 -5.35 71.70
C LEU A 220 -38.49 -4.98 73.13
N LEU A 221 -37.84 -3.99 73.76
CA LEU A 221 -38.24 -3.49 75.09
C LEU A 221 -39.56 -2.70 75.05
N ASN A 222 -39.82 -1.96 73.98
CA ASN A 222 -41.07 -1.23 73.80
C ASN A 222 -42.26 -2.14 73.46
N ASP A 223 -42.04 -3.23 72.73
CA ASP A 223 -43.08 -4.22 72.45
C ASP A 223 -43.42 -5.05 73.71
N ALA A 224 -42.43 -5.37 74.55
CA ALA A 224 -42.66 -6.02 75.85
C ALA A 224 -43.41 -5.12 76.85
N SER A 225 -43.26 -3.79 76.74
CA SER A 225 -44.00 -2.80 77.55
C SER A 225 -45.45 -2.59 77.14
N ASN A 226 -45.85 -3.01 75.94
CA ASN A 226 -47.20 -2.79 75.38
C ASN A 226 -48.09 -4.04 75.44
N THR A 227 -47.67 -5.10 76.14
CA THR A 227 -48.44 -6.37 76.24
C THR A 227 -49.11 -6.59 77.60
N ASP A 228 -49.02 -5.65 78.54
CA ASP A 228 -49.77 -5.67 79.79
C ASP A 228 -50.65 -4.40 79.88
N ILE A 229 -51.91 -4.53 79.45
CA ILE A 229 -53.18 -3.88 79.89
C ILE A 229 -54.22 -3.96 78.76
#